data_AF-A0AAE0U9C7-F1
#
_entry.id   AF-A0AAE0U9C7-F1
#
_cell.length_a   1.000
_cell.length_b   1.000
_cell.length_c   1.000
_cell.angle_alpha   90.00
_cell.angle_beta   90.00
_cell.angle_gamma   90.00
#
_symmetry.space_group_name_H-M   'P 1'
#
loop_
_entity.id
_entity.type
_entity.pdbx_description
1 polymer ?
#
loop_
_entity_poly.entity_id
_entity_poly.type
_entity_poly.pdbx_seq_one_letter_code
_entity_poly.pdbx_strand_id
1 'polypeptide(L)'
;MSPTGPNRGYLPDGFNSKDKPYYYRGSGWDPKTDTHFDITERYPDAPVYNQLDTNSCVANATAAALWYVANNNPGKLSLDPSRHFIYYNARALAAMADDNDMKQ
;
A
#
# COMPACT_ATOMS: atom_id res chain seq x y z
N MET A 1 5.10 -22.58 -5.52
CA MET A 1 5.74 -21.94 -4.35
C MET A 1 6.09 -20.52 -4.74
N SER A 2 5.64 -19.52 -3.98
CA SER A 2 5.97 -18.11 -4.27
C SER A 2 7.50 -17.94 -4.20
N PRO A 3 8.14 -17.22 -5.14
CA PRO A 3 9.60 -17.04 -5.18
C PRO A 3 10.14 -16.18 -4.01
N THR A 4 9.25 -15.68 -3.17
CA THR A 4 9.51 -14.86 -2.01
C THR A 4 9.33 -15.73 -0.76
N GLY A 5 10.30 -15.73 0.17
CA GLY A 5 10.24 -16.51 1.42
C GLY A 5 8.96 -16.26 2.24
N PRO A 6 8.71 -17.06 3.30
CA PRO A 6 7.50 -16.91 4.13
C PRO A 6 7.35 -15.46 4.61
N ASN A 7 6.10 -14.97 4.66
CA ASN A 7 5.72 -13.59 5.02
C ASN A 7 6.15 -12.49 4.05
N ARG A 8 6.35 -12.83 2.77
CA ARG A 8 6.64 -11.87 1.70
C ARG A 8 5.67 -12.09 0.53
N GLY A 9 4.62 -11.28 0.47
CA GLY A 9 3.60 -11.36 -0.58
C GLY A 9 3.71 -10.33 -1.69
N TYR A 10 4.78 -9.52 -1.69
CA TYR A 10 5.02 -8.56 -2.76
C TYR A 10 5.39 -9.29 -4.05
N LEU A 11 4.72 -8.89 -5.14
CA LEU A 11 5.05 -9.23 -6.50
C LEU A 11 5.30 -7.92 -7.27
N PRO A 12 6.31 -7.84 -8.14
CA PRO A 12 6.54 -6.66 -8.94
C PRO A 12 5.43 -6.49 -9.97
N ASP A 13 4.88 -5.27 -10.07
CA ASP A 13 3.94 -4.93 -11.12
C ASP A 13 4.67 -4.82 -12.47
N GLY A 14 3.99 -5.20 -13.55
CA GLY A 14 4.46 -4.97 -14.92
C GLY A 14 4.41 -3.49 -15.30
N PHE A 15 5.16 -3.10 -16.33
CA PHE A 15 5.07 -1.74 -16.87
C PHE A 15 3.69 -1.48 -17.49
N ASN A 16 3.05 -0.40 -17.09
CA ASN A 16 1.83 0.09 -17.72
C ASN A 16 2.01 1.55 -18.15
N SER A 17 1.91 1.82 -19.45
CA SER A 17 2.04 3.18 -20.01
C SER A 17 0.99 4.17 -19.51
N LYS A 18 -0.08 3.69 -18.87
CA LYS A 18 -1.14 4.51 -18.26
C LYS A 18 -0.87 4.87 -16.80
N ASP A 19 0.21 4.36 -16.21
CA ASP A 19 0.58 4.68 -14.83
C ASP A 19 0.88 6.18 -14.71
N LYS A 20 0.27 6.82 -13.71
CA LYS A 20 0.43 8.26 -13.50
C LYS A 20 1.71 8.52 -12.71
N PRO A 21 2.66 9.31 -13.23
CA PRO A 21 3.83 9.70 -12.45
C PRO A 21 3.44 10.55 -11.24
N TYR A 22 4.15 10.36 -10.13
CA TYR A 22 4.03 11.24 -8.97
C TYR A 22 4.76 12.55 -9.24
N TYR A 23 4.06 13.67 -9.11
CA TYR A 23 4.64 15.01 -9.15
C TYR A 23 4.48 15.65 -7.78
N TYR A 24 5.59 15.96 -7.10
CA TYR A 24 5.56 16.74 -5.87
C TYR A 24 5.05 18.16 -6.18
N ARG A 25 3.98 18.58 -5.49
CA ARG A 25 3.35 19.91 -5.66
C ARG A 25 3.44 20.80 -4.42
N GLY A 26 4.18 20.36 -3.41
CA GLY A 26 4.36 21.14 -2.18
C GLY A 26 5.33 22.31 -2.38
N SER A 27 5.24 23.29 -1.49
CA SER A 27 6.23 24.37 -1.36
C SER A 27 7.01 24.17 -0.05
N GLY A 28 8.32 24.40 -0.06
CA GLY A 28 9.11 24.51 1.17
C GLY A 28 9.77 23.22 1.67
N TRP A 29 9.87 22.18 0.85
CA TRP A 29 10.79 21.07 1.08
C TRP A 29 12.03 21.24 0.19
N ASP A 30 13.20 21.38 0.79
CA ASP A 30 14.49 21.28 0.12
C ASP A 30 15.26 20.08 0.68
N PRO A 31 15.52 19.03 -0.10
CA PRO A 31 16.24 17.83 0.36
C PRO A 31 17.65 18.14 0.90
N LYS A 32 18.22 19.30 0.60
CA LYS A 32 19.53 19.73 1.11
C LYS A 32 19.46 20.28 2.53
N THR A 33 18.33 20.84 2.93
CA THR A 33 18.17 21.50 4.24
C THR A 33 17.21 20.76 5.16
N ASP A 34 16.21 20.10 4.59
CA ASP A 34 15.21 19.32 5.31
C ASP A 34 15.63 17.85 5.37
N THR A 35 16.64 17.57 6.19
CA THR A 35 17.27 16.23 6.29
C THR A 35 16.56 15.27 7.23
N HIS A 36 15.55 15.74 7.96
CA HIS A 36 14.79 14.93 8.91
C HIS A 36 13.29 15.05 8.61
N PHE A 37 12.63 13.90 8.50
CA PHE A 37 11.21 13.83 8.25
C PHE A 37 10.64 12.61 8.96
N ASP A 38 9.84 12.85 10.00
CA ASP A 38 9.13 11.81 10.72
C ASP A 38 7.64 12.12 10.72
N ILE A 39 6.88 11.37 9.92
CA ILE A 39 5.42 11.49 9.88
C ILE A 39 4.74 10.84 11.07
N THR A 40 5.44 9.97 11.81
CA THR A 40 4.87 9.23 12.94
C THR A 40 4.68 10.12 14.16
N GLU A 41 5.45 11.20 14.30
CA GLU A 41 5.29 12.19 15.39
C GLU A 41 3.87 12.79 15.42
N ARG A 42 3.25 12.95 14.26
CA ARG A 42 1.89 13.48 14.11
C ARG A 42 0.80 12.41 14.32
N TYR A 43 1.18 11.14 14.25
CA TYR A 43 0.27 10.00 14.32
C TYR A 43 0.85 8.91 15.25
N PRO A 44 1.02 9.21 16.56
CA PRO A 44 1.61 8.26 17.50
C PRO A 44 0.77 6.97 17.64
N ASP A 45 -0.54 7.06 17.37
CA ASP A 45 -1.47 5.94 17.40
C ASP A 45 -1.63 5.23 16.04
N ALA A 46 -0.73 5.51 15.08
CA ALA A 46 -0.76 4.84 13.79
C ALA A 46 -0.65 3.32 13.97
N PRO A 47 -1.51 2.52 13.30
CA PRO A 47 -1.53 1.09 13.53
C PRO A 47 -0.28 0.42 12.95
N VAL A 48 0.39 -0.38 13.79
CA VAL A 48 1.42 -1.34 13.33
C VAL A 48 0.77 -2.70 13.17
N TYR A 49 0.51 -3.09 11.92
CA TYR A 49 -0.20 -4.33 11.62
C TYR A 49 0.71 -5.56 11.70
N ASN A 50 0.25 -6.60 12.40
CA ASN A 50 0.83 -7.93 12.32
C ASN A 50 0.17 -8.72 11.18
N GLN A 51 0.96 -9.16 10.19
CA GLN A 51 0.48 -9.97 9.06
C GLN A 51 0.39 -11.46 9.38
N LEU A 52 0.94 -11.91 10.53
CA LEU A 52 1.07 -13.31 10.90
C LEU A 52 1.76 -14.12 9.80
N ASP A 53 1.46 -15.42 9.68
CA ASP A 53 1.96 -16.29 8.63
C ASP A 53 1.13 -16.14 7.34
N THR A 54 1.04 -14.91 6.84
CA THR A 54 0.34 -14.60 5.60
C THR A 54 1.23 -13.78 4.69
N ASN A 55 1.03 -13.93 3.39
CA ASN A 55 1.71 -13.14 2.37
C ASN A 55 0.92 -11.85 2.08
N SER A 56 0.46 -11.14 3.12
CA SER A 56 -0.45 -9.98 2.98
C SER A 56 0.24 -8.62 3.14
N CYS A 57 1.58 -8.55 3.04
CA CYS A 57 2.34 -7.32 3.26
C CYS A 57 1.85 -6.12 2.43
N VAL A 58 1.47 -6.33 1.17
CA VAL A 58 0.91 -5.28 0.31
C VAL A 58 -0.42 -4.78 0.87
N ALA A 59 -1.30 -5.67 1.31
CA ALA A 59 -2.58 -5.30 1.91
C ALA A 59 -2.40 -4.54 3.24
N ASN A 60 -1.41 -4.91 4.06
CA ASN A 60 -1.06 -4.17 5.27
C ASN A 60 -0.57 -2.76 4.95
N ALA A 61 0.33 -2.61 3.98
CA ALA A 61 0.84 -1.31 3.57
C ALA A 61 -0.26 -0.42 2.99
N THR A 62 -1.13 -0.97 2.13
CA THR A 62 -2.29 -0.24 1.56
C THR A 62 -3.28 0.18 2.64
N ALA A 63 -3.58 -0.70 3.61
CA ALA A 63 -4.45 -0.35 4.73
C ALA A 63 -3.88 0.82 5.56
N ALA A 64 -2.57 0.80 5.85
CA ALA A 64 -1.91 1.87 6.59
C ALA A 64 -1.93 3.20 5.82
N ALA A 65 -1.69 3.15 4.50
CA ALA A 65 -1.78 4.35 3.65
C ALA A 65 -3.20 4.93 3.62
N LEU A 66 -4.23 4.08 3.53
CA LEU A 66 -5.62 4.51 3.55
C LEU A 66 -6.00 5.12 4.90
N TRP A 67 -5.57 4.50 6.01
CA TRP A 67 -5.71 5.04 7.35
C TRP A 67 -5.07 6.43 7.47
N TYR A 68 -3.84 6.60 6.97
CA TYR A 68 -3.10 7.86 7.01
C TYR A 68 -3.83 8.97 6.23
N VAL A 69 -4.23 8.70 4.99
CA VAL A 69 -4.92 9.69 4.13
C VAL A 69 -6.25 10.12 4.73
N ALA A 70 -7.00 9.20 5.32
CA ALA A 70 -8.27 9.51 5.97
C ALA A 70 -8.08 10.37 7.22
N ASN A 71 -7.05 10.10 8.04
CA ASN A 71 -6.78 10.88 9.24
C ASN A 71 -6.09 12.23 8.97
N ASN A 72 -5.56 12.45 7.76
CA ASN A 72 -5.00 13.74 7.34
C ASN A 72 -6.04 14.70 6.72
N ASN A 73 -7.25 14.24 6.41
CA ASN A 73 -8.34 15.03 5.84
C ASN A 73 -9.57 15.05 6.77
N PRO A 74 -10.52 15.99 6.64
CA PRO A 74 -11.69 16.11 7.53
C PRO A 74 -12.66 14.90 7.51
N GLY A 75 -12.38 13.86 6.71
CA GLY A 75 -13.12 12.59 6.69
C GLY A 75 -12.37 11.50 7.42
N LYS A 76 -12.54 11.40 8.75
CA LYS A 76 -12.05 10.26 9.52
C LYS A 76 -12.73 8.99 9.02
N LEU A 77 -11.94 7.94 8.78
CA LEU A 77 -12.49 6.59 8.68
C LEU A 77 -13.15 6.25 10.02
N SER A 78 -14.40 5.77 9.97
CA SER A 78 -15.09 5.28 11.17
C SER A 78 -14.51 3.95 11.67
N LEU A 79 -13.78 3.23 10.83
CA LEU A 79 -13.24 1.88 11.08
C LEU A 79 -11.90 1.67 10.35
N ASP A 80 -11.06 0.81 10.91
CA ASP A 80 -9.79 0.38 10.32
C ASP A 80 -10.01 -0.36 8.98
N PRO A 81 -9.24 -0.09 7.92
CA PRO A 81 -9.39 -0.80 6.65
C PRO A 81 -9.16 -2.31 6.78
N SER A 82 -10.08 -3.11 6.21
CA SER A 82 -9.95 -4.57 6.24
C SER A 82 -8.83 -5.05 5.33
N ARG A 83 -7.71 -5.44 5.94
CA ARG A 83 -6.54 -6.04 5.26
C ARG A 83 -6.90 -7.33 4.52
N HIS A 84 -7.79 -8.14 5.06
CA HIS A 84 -8.26 -9.37 4.42
C HIS A 84 -9.13 -9.08 3.19
N PHE A 85 -9.96 -8.04 3.24
CA PHE A 85 -10.73 -7.62 2.08
C PHE A 85 -9.80 -7.17 0.94
N ILE A 86 -8.79 -6.35 1.25
CA ILE A 86 -7.78 -5.90 0.26
C ILE A 86 -7.04 -7.12 -0.31
N TYR A 87 -6.53 -8.00 0.56
CA TYR A 87 -5.74 -9.17 0.14
C TYR A 87 -6.55 -10.17 -0.69
N TYR A 88 -7.80 -10.42 -0.33
CA TYR A 88 -8.69 -11.31 -1.10
C TYR A 88 -8.90 -10.78 -2.52
N ASN A 89 -9.29 -9.51 -2.64
CA ASN A 89 -9.58 -8.90 -3.94
C ASN A 89 -8.32 -8.76 -4.81
N ALA A 90 -7.16 -8.44 -4.22
CA ALA A 90 -5.90 -8.38 -4.96
C ALA A 90 -5.54 -9.72 -5.62
N ARG A 91 -5.70 -10.85 -4.90
CA ARG A 91 -5.48 -12.18 -5.48
C ARG A 91 -6.49 -12.53 -6.57
N ALA A 92 -7.75 -12.12 -6.40
CA ALA A 92 -8.78 -12.34 -7.42
C ALA A 92 -8.45 -11.57 -8.71
N LEU A 93 -8.02 -10.32 -8.61
CA LEU A 93 -7.61 -9.50 -9.77
C LEU A 93 -6.40 -10.08 -10.49
N ALA A 94 -5.39 -10.55 -9.75
CA ALA A 94 -4.21 -11.19 -10.32
C ALA A 94 -4.61 -12.47 -11.10
N ALA A 95 -5.43 -13.34 -10.50
CA ALA A 95 -5.91 -14.54 -11.18
C ALA A 95 -6.73 -14.24 -12.45
N MET A 96 -7.55 -13.18 -12.43
CA MET A 96 -8.30 -12.75 -13.62
C MET A 96 -7.41 -12.15 -14.70
N ALA A 97 -6.30 -11.50 -14.34
CA ALA A 97 -5.33 -10.97 -15.29
C ALA A 97 -4.58 -12.12 -16.00
N ASP A 98 -4.10 -13.09 -15.22
CA ASP A 98 -3.41 -14.28 -15.75
C ASP A 98 -4.30 -15.08 -16.73
N ASP A 99 -5.59 -15.25 -16.41
CA ASP A 99 -6.55 -15.94 -17.29
C ASP A 99 -6.82 -15.21 -18.61
N ASN A 100 -6.70 -13.88 -18.64
CA ASN A 100 -6.89 -13.09 -19.85
C ASN A 100 -5.66 -13.13 -20.76
N ASP A 101 -4.46 -13.25 -20.20
CA ASP A 101 -3.22 -13.44 -20.97
C ASP A 101 -3.13 -14.82 -21.61
N MET A 102 -3.83 -15.85 -21.10
CA MET A 102 -3.90 -17.18 -21.71
C MET A 102 -4.93 -17.31 -22.85
N LYS A 103 -5.76 -16.30 -23.10
CA LYS A 103 -6.83 -16.31 -24.13
C LYS A 103 -6.53 -15.42 -25.34
N GLN A 104 -5.33 -14.87 -25.45
CA GLN A 104 -4.88 -14.07 -26.60
C GLN A 104 -4.12 -14.90 -27.63
#